data_AF-A0A3M6TPR7-F1
#
_entry.id   AF-A0A3M6TPR7-F1
#
_cell.length_a   1.000
_cell.length_b   1.000
_cell.length_c   1.000
_cell.angle_alpha   90.00
_cell.angle_beta   90.00
_cell.angle_gamma   90.00
#
_symmetry.space_group_name_H-M   'P 1'
#
loop_
_entity.id
_entity.type
_entity.pdbx_description
1 polymer ?
#
loop_
_entity_poly.entity_id
_entity_poly.type
_entity_poly.pdbx_seq_one_letter_code
_entity_poly.pdbx_strand_id
1 'polypeptide(L)'
;QYGGQYKSTDGFQQADCTGIVQSADKIGFWCDWDTGDGAVMMIGGGGYQCARADHGIGISETNAASFVAEASNTQTEYDFGYDAERKSAPSLSYSLNLWIR
;
A
#
# COMPACT_ATOMS: atom_id res chain seq x y z
N GLN A 1 -1.77 11.46 12.50
CA GLN A 1 -1.86 12.61 11.58
C GLN A 1 -0.55 12.69 10.83
N TYR A 2 -0.59 12.59 9.50
CA TYR A 2 0.60 12.70 8.68
C TYR A 2 0.97 14.17 8.47
N GLY A 3 2.26 14.47 8.41
CA GLY A 3 2.74 15.77 7.97
C GLY A 3 2.75 15.87 6.43
N GLY A 4 2.73 17.10 5.91
CA GLY A 4 2.89 17.35 4.47
C GLY A 4 1.60 17.24 3.65
N GLN A 5 1.76 17.10 2.33
CA GLN A 5 0.68 17.16 1.33
C GLN A 5 0.08 15.78 0.98
N TYR A 6 0.01 14.87 1.96
CA TYR A 6 -0.36 13.46 1.74
C TYR A 6 -1.72 13.30 1.04
N LYS A 7 -2.73 14.13 1.37
CA LYS A 7 -4.07 14.07 0.75
C LYS A 7 -4.07 14.32 -0.76
N SER A 8 -3.06 15.03 -1.26
CA SER A 8 -2.89 15.38 -2.68
C SER A 8 -1.76 14.61 -3.35
N THR A 9 -1.02 13.80 -2.58
CA THR A 9 0.08 13.00 -3.10
C THR A 9 -0.52 11.76 -3.75
N ASP A 10 -0.21 11.56 -5.02
CA ASP A 10 -0.66 10.37 -5.73
C ASP A 10 -0.09 9.12 -5.04
N GLY A 11 -0.96 8.14 -4.79
CA GLY A 11 -0.65 6.95 -4.01
C GLY A 11 -1.11 6.98 -2.54
N PHE A 12 -1.42 8.16 -1.98
CA PHE A 12 -1.84 8.30 -0.58
C PHE A 12 -3.36 8.49 -0.43
N GLN A 13 -4.15 8.15 -1.45
CA GLN A 13 -5.59 8.45 -1.50
C GLN A 13 -6.40 7.79 -0.38
N GLN A 14 -5.94 6.66 0.14
CA GLN A 14 -6.62 5.97 1.23
C GLN A 14 -6.37 6.60 2.61
N ALA A 15 -5.53 7.64 2.68
CA ALA A 15 -5.27 8.36 3.91
C ALA A 15 -6.54 8.93 4.58
N ASP A 16 -7.56 9.28 3.79
CA ASP A 16 -8.84 9.82 4.27
C ASP A 16 -9.97 8.75 4.31
N CYS A 17 -9.71 7.51 3.90
CA CYS A 17 -10.69 6.44 3.96
C CYS A 17 -10.71 5.75 5.33
N THR A 18 -11.89 5.36 5.81
CA THR A 18 -12.04 4.57 7.03
C THR A 18 -12.68 3.23 6.71
N GLY A 19 -11.95 2.16 6.97
CA GLY A 19 -12.42 0.80 6.75
C GLY A 19 -12.25 -0.09 7.98
N ILE A 20 -12.67 -1.34 7.82
CA ILE A 20 -12.67 -2.32 8.91
C ILE A 20 -11.28 -2.85 9.27
N VAL A 21 -10.33 -2.84 8.33
CA VAL A 21 -8.95 -3.27 8.59
C VAL A 21 -8.19 -2.16 9.30
N GLN A 22 -8.37 -0.91 8.86
CA GLN A 22 -7.77 0.27 9.47
C GLN A 22 -8.61 1.53 9.18
N SER A 23 -8.62 2.47 10.13
CA SER A 23 -9.26 3.79 9.96
C SER A 23 -8.36 4.78 9.21
N ALA A 24 -8.94 5.90 8.78
CA ALA A 24 -8.19 7.02 8.20
C ALA A 24 -7.06 7.52 9.14
N ASP A 25 -6.05 8.16 8.55
CA ASP A 25 -4.94 8.82 9.26
C ASP A 25 -4.11 7.92 10.21
N LYS A 26 -4.03 6.61 9.93
CA LYS A 26 -3.22 5.61 10.67
C LYS A 26 -2.11 4.99 9.82
N ILE A 27 -0.95 4.79 10.46
CA ILE A 27 0.09 3.88 9.96
C ILE A 27 -0.13 2.54 10.63
N GLY A 28 -0.37 1.51 9.83
CA GLY A 28 -0.52 0.12 10.27
C GLY A 28 0.65 -0.70 9.80
N PHE A 29 1.02 -1.70 10.58
CA PHE A 29 1.94 -2.75 10.16
C PHE A 29 1.12 -4.00 10.03
N TRP A 30 0.93 -4.45 8.78
CA TRP A 30 0.31 -5.72 8.50
C TRP A 30 1.41 -6.73 8.20
N CYS A 31 1.34 -7.89 8.84
CA CYS A 31 2.27 -8.99 8.59
C CYS A 31 1.46 -10.20 8.16
N ASP A 32 1.96 -10.91 7.15
CA ASP A 32 1.48 -12.22 6.73
C ASP A 32 2.54 -13.28 7.00
N TRP A 33 2.07 -14.48 7.33
CA TRP A 33 2.90 -15.63 7.67
C TRP A 33 2.17 -16.91 7.27
N ASP A 34 2.61 -17.59 6.20
CA ASP A 34 2.33 -19.01 5.88
C ASP A 34 3.16 -19.46 4.64
N THR A 35 2.58 -19.61 3.44
CA THR A 35 3.31 -19.93 2.19
C THR A 35 4.04 -18.70 1.60
N GLY A 36 4.53 -17.84 2.48
CA GLY A 36 5.10 -16.54 2.19
C GLY A 36 5.17 -15.66 3.45
N ASP A 37 6.28 -14.93 3.60
CA ASP A 37 6.52 -14.01 4.72
C ASP A 37 6.59 -12.58 4.19
N GLY A 38 5.69 -11.72 4.70
CA GLY A 38 5.56 -10.35 4.24
C GLY A 38 5.16 -9.38 5.32
N ALA A 39 5.67 -8.17 5.21
CA ALA A 39 5.17 -7.05 6.00
C ALA A 39 4.87 -5.86 5.09
N VAL A 40 3.75 -5.20 5.33
CA VAL A 40 3.34 -3.97 4.66
C VAL A 40 3.12 -2.88 5.70
N MET A 41 3.74 -1.73 5.48
CA MET A 41 3.37 -0.48 6.12
C MET A 41 2.16 0.10 5.38
N MET A 42 0.97 -0.08 5.94
CA MET A 42 -0.27 0.50 5.42
C MET A 42 -0.40 1.95 5.86
N ILE A 43 -0.69 2.84 4.92
CA ILE A 43 -0.89 4.28 5.17
C ILE A 43 -2.34 4.64 4.82
N GLY A 44 -3.17 4.88 5.83
CA GLY A 44 -4.59 5.20 5.66
C GLY A 44 -5.52 4.04 6.00
N GLY A 45 -6.76 4.09 5.53
CA GLY A 45 -7.74 3.06 5.83
C GLY A 45 -7.69 1.87 4.89
N GLY A 46 -8.03 0.69 5.40
CA GLY A 46 -8.05 -0.56 4.65
C GLY A 46 -9.34 -1.35 4.84
N GLY A 47 -9.65 -2.22 3.87
CA GLY A 47 -10.82 -3.10 3.90
C GLY A 47 -11.81 -2.78 2.77
N TYR A 48 -12.94 -3.48 2.72
CA TYR A 48 -13.86 -3.36 1.59
C TYR A 48 -14.43 -1.93 1.41
N GLN A 49 -14.52 -1.13 2.48
CA GLN A 49 -14.93 0.27 2.42
C GLN A 49 -13.91 1.16 1.69
N CYS A 50 -12.65 0.71 1.62
CA CYS A 50 -11.51 1.43 1.03
C CYS A 50 -10.98 0.75 -0.23
N ALA A 51 -11.84 0.03 -0.96
CA ALA A 51 -11.46 -0.74 -2.15
C ALA A 51 -10.33 -1.76 -1.87
N ARG A 52 -10.38 -2.41 -0.69
CA ARG A 52 -9.40 -3.41 -0.20
C ARG A 52 -8.11 -2.77 0.32
N ALA A 53 -6.97 -3.45 0.23
CA ALA A 53 -5.76 -3.12 0.97
C ALA A 53 -4.55 -3.20 0.04
N ASP A 54 -4.61 -2.45 -1.07
CA ASP A 54 -3.63 -2.57 -2.16
C ASP A 54 -2.63 -1.40 -2.14
N HIS A 55 -2.43 -0.77 -0.99
CA HIS A 55 -1.65 0.46 -0.84
C HIS A 55 -0.76 0.40 0.40
N GLY A 56 0.53 0.69 0.23
CA GLY A 56 1.51 0.68 1.31
C GLY A 56 2.89 0.24 0.86
N ILE A 57 3.90 0.49 1.69
CA ILE A 57 5.29 0.12 1.39
C ILE A 57 5.58 -1.20 2.07
N GLY A 58 6.03 -2.21 1.33
CA GLY A 58 6.33 -3.52 1.92
C GLY A 58 7.78 -3.93 1.89
N ILE A 59 8.02 -4.96 2.68
CA ILE A 59 9.29 -5.65 2.83
C ILE A 59 9.01 -7.12 2.52
N SER A 60 9.85 -7.66 1.64
CA SER A 60 9.71 -8.97 1.01
C SER A 60 10.92 -9.85 1.31
N GLU A 61 10.70 -11.12 1.66
CA GLU A 61 11.72 -12.17 1.58
C GLU A 61 11.41 -13.06 0.38
N THR A 62 12.40 -13.38 -0.46
CA THR A 62 12.20 -14.12 -1.72
C THR A 62 11.89 -15.60 -1.45
N ASN A 63 10.62 -15.92 -1.09
CA ASN A 63 9.84 -17.14 -1.40
C ASN A 63 8.45 -17.23 -0.65
N ALA A 64 7.60 -16.23 -0.44
CA ALA A 64 7.40 -14.94 -1.08
C ALA A 64 6.51 -14.01 -0.21
N ALA A 65 6.94 -12.78 0.01
CA ALA A 65 6.03 -11.64 -0.05
C ALA A 65 6.34 -10.88 -1.31
N SER A 66 5.36 -10.72 -2.18
CA SER A 66 5.57 -10.12 -3.49
C SER A 66 4.42 -9.18 -3.77
N PHE A 67 4.74 -7.96 -4.21
CA PHE A 67 3.76 -7.04 -4.77
C PHE A 67 3.48 -7.32 -6.25
N VAL A 68 4.15 -8.32 -6.81
CA VAL A 68 3.92 -8.74 -8.19
C VAL A 68 2.62 -9.53 -8.24
N ALA A 69 1.64 -9.01 -8.96
CA ALA A 69 0.46 -9.79 -9.30
C ALA A 69 0.87 -11.00 -10.17
N GLU A 70 0.91 -12.19 -9.56
CA GLU A 70 1.25 -13.48 -10.19
C GLU A 70 0.21 -13.95 -11.23
N ALA A 71 -0.93 -13.26 -11.34
CA ALA A 71 -1.97 -13.61 -12.28
C ALA A 71 -1.67 -13.04 -13.68
N SER A 72 -1.20 -13.93 -14.56
CA SER A 72 -0.98 -13.70 -16.00
C SER A 72 0.28 -12.92 -16.34
N ASN A 73 0.67 -12.93 -17.61
CA ASN A 73 2.00 -12.63 -18.18
C ASN A 73 2.36 -11.13 -18.11
N THR A 74 2.01 -10.48 -17.00
CA THR A 74 1.91 -9.05 -16.81
C THR A 74 2.27 -8.71 -15.37
N GLN A 75 3.51 -9.00 -15.00
CA GLN A 75 4.06 -8.60 -13.70
C GLN A 75 4.04 -7.06 -13.62
N THR A 76 3.30 -6.52 -12.64
CA THR A 76 3.31 -5.10 -12.27
C THR A 76 3.34 -4.98 -10.75
N GLU A 77 4.12 -4.01 -10.27
CA GLU A 77 4.28 -3.66 -8.87
C GLU A 77 4.24 -2.14 -8.78
N TYR A 78 3.46 -1.61 -7.84
CA TYR A 78 3.46 -0.20 -7.50
C TYR A 78 3.44 -0.08 -5.98
N ASP A 79 4.26 0.81 -5.42
CA ASP A 79 4.30 1.10 -3.97
C ASP A 79 2.95 1.64 -3.45
N PHE A 80 2.18 2.24 -4.36
CA PHE A 80 0.84 2.73 -4.14
C PHE A 80 0.03 2.58 -5.43
N GLY A 81 -1.28 2.40 -5.37
CA GLY A 81 -2.08 2.38 -6.60
C GLY A 81 -3.51 1.84 -6.44
N TYR A 82 -4.14 1.57 -7.59
CA TYR A 82 -5.49 1.04 -7.73
C TYR A 82 -5.40 -0.36 -8.36
N ASP A 83 -5.47 -1.41 -7.54
CA ASP A 83 -5.52 -2.82 -7.97
C ASP A 83 -4.32 -3.31 -8.81
N ALA A 84 -3.18 -2.61 -8.74
CA ALA A 84 -1.97 -2.90 -9.52
C ALA A 84 -2.17 -2.99 -11.05
N GLU A 85 -3.21 -2.35 -11.59
CA GLU A 85 -3.50 -2.43 -13.02
C GLU A 85 -2.53 -1.57 -13.86
N ARG A 86 -1.92 -2.19 -14.88
CA ARG A 86 -0.97 -1.51 -15.80
C ARG A 86 -1.54 -0.27 -16.50
N LYS A 87 -2.87 -0.22 -16.69
CA LYS A 87 -3.58 0.88 -17.37
C LYS A 87 -3.81 2.11 -16.48
N SER A 88 -3.61 1.95 -15.18
CA SER A 88 -3.79 3.00 -14.16
C SER A 88 -2.54 3.12 -13.29
N ALA A 89 -1.36 3.04 -13.93
CA ALA A 89 -0.09 3.27 -13.29
C ALA A 89 -0.11 4.64 -12.59
N PRO A 90 0.07 4.70 -11.26
CA PRO A 90 0.12 5.95 -10.54
C PRO A 90 1.36 6.76 -10.93
N SER A 91 1.27 8.08 -10.76
CA SER A 91 2.36 9.02 -11.02
C SER A 91 3.59 8.67 -10.17
N LEU A 92 4.74 8.52 -10.83
CA LEU A 92 5.99 8.04 -10.23
C LEU A 92 6.73 9.10 -9.39
N SER A 93 6.16 10.29 -9.19
CA SER A 93 6.83 11.39 -8.50
C SER A 93 6.22 11.65 -7.13
N TYR A 94 6.66 10.88 -6.14
CA TYR A 94 6.37 11.14 -4.74
C TYR A 94 7.67 11.05 -3.92
N SER A 95 7.64 11.62 -2.71
CA SER A 95 8.73 11.48 -1.75
C SER A 95 8.14 11.17 -0.37
N LEU A 96 8.56 10.07 0.25
CA LEU A 96 8.23 9.76 1.63
C LEU A 96 9.42 10.09 2.54
N ASN A 97 9.16 10.91 3.56
CA ASN A 97 10.11 11.16 4.64
C ASN A 97 9.62 10.43 5.90
N LEU A 98 10.33 9.38 6.32
CA LEU A 98 10.03 8.62 7.53
C LEU A 98 11.05 8.96 8.63
N TRP A 99 10.54 9.43 9.78
CA TRP A 99 11.36 9.70 10.96
C TRP A 99 10.95 8.79 12.12
N ILE A 100 11.90 7.99 12.62
CA ILE A 100 11.71 7.06 13.74
C ILE A 100 12.64 7.53 14.88
N ARG A 101 12.15 7.53 16.12
CA ARG A 101 12.92 7.89 17.32
C ARG A 101 13.31 6.65 18.10
#